data_AF-A0A916GGG9-F1
#
_entry.id   AF-A0A916GGG9-F1
#
_cell.length_a   1.000
_cell.length_b   1.000
_cell.length_c   1.000
_cell.angle_alpha   90.00
_cell.angle_beta   90.00
_cell.angle_gamma   90.00
#
_symmetry.space_group_name_H-M   'P 1'
#
loop_
_entity.id
_entity.type
_entity.pdbx_description
1 polymer ?
#
loop_
_entity_poly.entity_id
_entity_poly.type
_entity_poly.pdbx_seq_one_letter_code
_entity_poly.pdbx_strand_id
1 'polypeptide(L)' 'MDDFRLHREQGTVPAPEFASGQTPADWLNTERPLSLKSLRGRAVLLDIWDYTCVNCLRSLPYLRRWHERYA' A
#
# COMPACT_ATOMS: atom_id res chain seq x y z
N MET A 1 17.23 8.37 25.82
CA MET A 1 15.97 8.96 25.34
C MET A 1 15.59 8.17 24.10
N ASP A 2 14.96 7.04 24.39
CA ASP A 2 14.16 6.14 23.55
C ASP A 2 14.78 5.54 22.28
N ASP A 3 15.58 4.51 22.53
CA ASP A 3 15.36 3.14 22.04
C ASP A 3 14.72 2.98 20.64
N PHE A 4 15.53 3.05 19.60
CA PHE A 4 15.23 2.57 18.24
C PHE A 4 15.18 1.03 18.21
N ARG A 5 14.32 0.43 19.04
CA ARG A 5 13.97 -0.99 18.96
C ARG A 5 13.28 -1.21 17.62
N LEU A 6 14.01 -1.78 16.66
CA LEU A 6 13.40 -2.44 15.51
C LEU A 6 12.39 -3.45 16.06
N HIS A 7 11.10 -3.21 15.84
CA HIS A 7 9.97 -4.03 16.30
C HIS A 7 9.93 -5.41 15.61
N ARG A 8 11.03 -6.16 15.68
CA ARG A 8 11.18 -7.48 15.05
C ARG A 8 10.70 -8.64 15.94
N GLU A 9 9.88 -8.34 16.94
CA GLU A 9 9.36 -9.31 17.92
C GLU A 9 7.82 -9.41 17.93
N GLN A 10 7.11 -8.63 17.13
CA GLN A 10 5.65 -8.79 17.01
C GLN A 10 5.39 -9.86 15.95
N GLY A 11 4.51 -10.83 16.24
CA GLY A 11 4.12 -11.90 15.32
C GLY A 11 3.44 -11.37 14.04
N THR A 12 2.50 -12.10 13.47
CA THR A 12 1.73 -11.58 12.30
C THR A 12 0.89 -10.37 12.72
N VAL A 13 1.36 -9.16 12.42
CA VAL A 13 0.59 -7.92 12.59
C VAL A 13 -0.34 -7.77 11.40
N PRO A 14 -1.68 -7.72 11.60
CA PRO A 14 -2.60 -7.51 10.50
C PRO A 14 -2.40 -6.10 9.92
N ALA A 15 -2.47 -5.99 8.59
CA ALA A 15 -2.45 -4.69 7.94
C ALA A 15 -3.65 -3.84 8.41
N PRO A 16 -3.43 -2.56 8.76
CA PRO A 16 -4.52 -1.66 9.13
C PRO A 16 -5.42 -1.41 7.91
N GLU A 17 -6.73 -1.30 8.13
CA GLU A 17 -7.67 -0.97 7.06
C GLU A 17 -7.33 0.39 6.42
N PHE A 18 -7.67 0.56 5.14
CA PHE A 18 -7.47 1.84 4.46
C PHE A 18 -8.20 2.95 5.22
N ALA A 19 -7.45 4.00 5.57
CA ALA A 19 -7.95 5.05 6.45
C ALA A 19 -9.20 5.73 5.87
N SER A 20 -10.28 5.73 6.63
CA SER A 20 -11.52 6.46 6.32
C SER A 20 -11.50 7.90 6.87
N GLY A 21 -10.32 8.50 7.02
CA GLY A 21 -10.13 9.76 7.74
C GLY A 21 -10.60 10.99 6.97
N GLN A 22 -11.49 11.79 7.59
CA GLN A 22 -11.89 13.21 7.41
C GLN A 22 -12.11 13.82 6.01
N THR A 23 -11.71 13.19 4.93
CA THR A 23 -12.00 13.57 3.56
C THR A 23 -11.99 12.29 2.74
N PRO A 24 -13.03 11.95 1.96
CA PRO A 24 -12.98 10.79 1.09
C PRO A 24 -11.79 10.98 0.15
N ALA A 25 -10.76 10.14 0.28
CA ALA A 25 -9.75 10.05 -0.76
C ALA A 25 -10.45 9.52 -2.00
N ASP A 26 -10.45 10.30 -3.08
CA ASP A 26 -10.99 9.85 -4.35
C ASP A 26 -10.17 8.66 -4.83
N TRP A 27 -10.83 7.52 -4.95
CA TRP A 27 -10.19 6.31 -5.46
C TRP A 27 -10.08 6.43 -6.97
N LEU A 28 -8.85 6.31 -7.47
CA LEU A 28 -8.57 6.27 -8.89
C LEU A 28 -8.50 4.81 -9.37
N ASN A 29 -8.83 4.57 -10.65
CA ASN A 29 -8.76 3.27 -11.32
C ASN A 29 -9.67 2.16 -10.72
N THR A 30 -10.68 2.53 -9.93
CA THR A 30 -11.71 1.61 -9.43
C THR A 30 -13.07 2.32 -9.39
N GLU A 31 -14.14 1.57 -9.59
CA GLU A 31 -15.52 2.10 -9.50
C GLU A 31 -15.93 2.37 -8.04
N ARG A 32 -15.33 1.65 -7.08
CA ARG A 32 -15.68 1.72 -5.65
C ARG A 32 -14.41 1.65 -4.78
N PRO A 33 -14.43 2.25 -3.57
CA PRO A 33 -13.35 2.09 -2.60
C PRO A 33 -13.00 0.63 -2.32
N LEU A 34 -11.70 0.32 -2.22
CA LEU A 34 -11.25 -1.03 -1.84
C LEU A 34 -11.24 -1.18 -0.32
N SER A 35 -11.37 -2.43 0.14
CA SER A 35 -11.19 -2.80 1.55
C SER A 35 -10.18 -3.94 1.65
N LEU A 36 -9.39 -3.99 2.73
CA LEU A 36 -8.50 -5.13 2.96
C LEU A 36 -9.27 -6.44 3.12
N LYS A 37 -10.51 -6.39 3.61
CA LYS A 37 -11.40 -7.56 3.68
C LYS A 37 -11.69 -8.15 2.29
N SER A 38 -11.98 -7.31 1.29
CA SER A 38 -12.27 -7.77 -0.07
C SER A 38 -11.04 -8.28 -0.82
N LEU A 39 -9.84 -7.96 -0.35
CA LEU A 39 -8.57 -8.39 -0.95
C LEU A 39 -7.95 -9.64 -0.29
N ARG A 40 -8.62 -10.24 0.71
CA ARG A 40 -8.15 -11.46 1.37
C ARG A 40 -7.97 -12.60 0.36
N GLY A 41 -6.91 -13.39 0.56
CA GLY A 41 -6.55 -14.51 -0.33
C GLY A 41 -5.69 -14.09 -1.53
N ARG A 42 -5.42 -12.80 -1.71
CA ARG A 42 -4.48 -12.28 -2.71
C ARG A 42 -3.22 -11.73 -2.04
N ALA A 43 -2.11 -11.79 -2.75
CA ALA A 43 -0.93 -11.01 -2.38
C ALA A 43 -1.22 -9.54 -2.71
N VAL A 44 -1.06 -8.64 -1.73
CA VAL A 44 -1.30 -7.21 -1.89
C VAL A 44 0.00 -6.46 -1.63
N LEU A 45 0.39 -5.61 -2.58
CA LEU A 45 1.50 -4.68 -2.45
C LEU A 45 0.95 -3.27 -2.21
N LEU A 46 1.37 -2.63 -1.12
CA LEU A 46 1.11 -1.21 -0.87
C LEU A 46 2.38 -0.41 -1.18
N ASP A 47 2.30 0.46 -2.19
CA ASP A 47 3.36 1.40 -2.55
C ASP A 47 2.93 2.81 -2.13
N ILE A 48 3.70 3.44 -1.25
CA ILE A 48 3.46 4.81 -0.79
C ILE A 48 4.33 5.72 -1.64
N TRP A 49 3.69 6.54 -2.47
CA TRP A 49 4.37 7.35 -3.48
C TRP A 49 3.75 8.74 -3.60
N ASP A 50 4.49 9.63 -4.26
CA ASP A 50 4.02 10.94 -4.69
C ASP A 50 4.47 11.18 -6.14
N TYR A 51 3.64 11.84 -6.94
CA TYR A 51 3.89 12.03 -8.38
C TYR A 51 5.10 12.92 -8.68
N THR A 52 5.52 13.76 -7.72
CA THR A 52 6.71 14.62 -7.84
C THR A 52 7.99 13.95 -7.35
N CYS A 53 7.88 12.80 -6.65
CA CYS A 53 9.02 12.13 -6.07
C CYS A 53 9.84 11.38 -7.15
N VAL A 54 11.03 11.88 -7.46
CA VAL A 54 11.94 11.27 -8.44
C VAL A 54 12.30 9.82 -8.09
N ASN A 55 12.37 9.48 -6.80
CA ASN A 55 12.65 8.11 -6.37
C ASN A 55 11.47 7.18 -6.68
N CYS A 56 10.22 7.63 -6.47
CA CYS A 56 9.03 6.86 -6.81
C CYS A 56 8.90 6.67 -8.32
N LEU A 57 9.16 7.72 -9.11
CA LEU A 57 9.13 7.65 -10.58
C LEU A 57 10.13 6.63 -11.14
N ARG A 58 11.27 6.43 -10.48
CA ARG A 58 12.26 5.40 -10.87
C ARG A 58 11.77 3.98 -10.58
N SER A 59 10.92 3.78 -9.57
CA SER A 59 10.34 2.49 -9.20
C SER A 59 9.11 2.11 -10.05
N LEU A 60 8.36 3.10 -10.53
CA LEU A 60 7.10 2.92 -11.26
C LEU A 60 7.17 1.93 -12.46
N PRO A 61 8.22 1.93 -13.31
CA PRO A 61 8.31 0.97 -14.41
C PRO A 61 8.34 -0.49 -13.96
N TYR A 62 8.90 -0.78 -12.79
CA TYR A 62 8.96 -2.12 -12.23
C TYR A 62 7.60 -2.54 -11.67
N LEU A 63 6.93 -1.64 -10.95
CA LEU A 63 5.58 -1.86 -10.41
C LEU A 63 4.59 -2.15 -11.54
N ARG A 64 4.66 -1.40 -12.65
CA ARG A 64 3.82 -1.65 -13.82
C ARG A 64 4.03 -3.05 -14.39
N ARG A 65 5.29 -3.47 -14.55
CA ARG A 65 5.63 -4.83 -15.03
C ARG A 65 5.15 -5.93 -14.08
N TRP A 66 5.21 -5.70 -12.78
CA TRP A 66 4.70 -6.65 -11.79
C TRP A 66 3.18 -6.75 -11.84
N HIS A 67 2.49 -5.62 -11.95
CA HIS A 67 1.04 -5.59 -12.12
C HIS A 67 0.61 -6.33 -13.39
N GLU A 68 1.27 -6.07 -14.53
CA GLU A 68 1.00 -6.78 -15.79
C GLU A 68 1.22 -8.31 -15.70
N ARG A 69 2.12 -8.76 -14.81
CA ARG A 69 2.46 -10.19 -14.67
C ARG A 69 1.67 -10.94 -13.61
N TYR A 70 1.23 -10.26 -12.55
CA TYR A 70 0.74 -10.91 -11.32
C TYR A 70 -0.63 -10.43 -10.83
N ALA A 71 -1.21 -9.37 -11.42
CA ALA A 71 -2.50 -8.83 -11.00
C ALA A 71 -3.71 -9.65 -11.47
#